data_AF-A0A9W9G7F8-F1
#
_entry.id   AF-A0A9W9G7F8-F1
#
_cell.length_a   1.000
_cell.length_b   1.000
_cell.length_c   1.000
_cell.angle_alpha   90.00
_cell.angle_beta   90.00
_cell.angle_gamma   90.00
#
_symmetry.space_group_name_H-M   'P 1'
#
loop_
_entity.id
_entity.type
_entity.pdbx_description
1 polymer ?
#
loop_
_entity_poly.entity_id
_entity_poly.type
_entity_poly.pdbx_seq_one_letter_code
_entity_poly.pdbx_strand_id
1 'polypeptide(L)'
;MTTPENAYQELASVFSSRGNQILEIEMISSALGSPFLQDGLFVGVTKKMLVLAYTVARKLFTERLLSMSEEDFLMDSSQAKAQCTTVSNRVITETMLLFDCEHLSACNWRKRWLLAAVTQCAKTPDHVASARQVLETELTLLRTYQCSPLHRHTKSPTLWMHRLWVLKQMFQIQSWSVQDLLDLQQKELTGVLRAAELHPKNYYAFSYMRKLHTLLVETADVADRSDWAVQVAGGLINPMLDWCLSHPRDISGWVFMVYLLDSVPEQQIRTEVVGKVVLFARDIGWEGESLWIFVDQTVREFDLESILDGLLSSGISESESSAPVEDQRSVKPLPWQTRLDRAKRYWAMNRKKQ
;
A
#
# COMPACT_ATOMS: atom_id res chain seq x y z
N MET A 1 -9.66 -10.44 -36.59
CA MET A 1 -9.37 -9.23 -35.79
C MET A 1 -10.33 -9.23 -34.62
N THR A 2 -9.87 -8.93 -33.40
CA THR A 2 -10.75 -8.81 -32.22
C THR A 2 -11.64 -7.58 -32.38
N THR A 3 -12.96 -7.76 -32.30
CA THR A 3 -13.94 -6.67 -32.30
C THR A 3 -13.99 -6.00 -30.92
N PRO A 4 -14.45 -4.74 -30.80
CA PRO A 4 -14.68 -4.09 -29.51
C PRO A 4 -15.54 -4.92 -28.56
N GLU A 5 -16.61 -5.53 -29.08
CA GLU A 5 -17.56 -6.33 -28.31
C GLU A 5 -16.90 -7.60 -27.76
N ASN A 6 -16.12 -8.31 -28.57
CA ASN A 6 -15.41 -9.51 -28.13
C ASN A 6 -14.35 -9.17 -27.08
N ALA A 7 -13.59 -8.08 -27.28
CA ALA A 7 -12.60 -7.62 -26.31
C ALA A 7 -13.24 -7.29 -24.96
N TYR A 8 -14.40 -6.62 -24.97
CA TYR A 8 -15.16 -6.33 -23.76
C TYR A 8 -15.70 -7.60 -23.11
N GLN A 9 -16.26 -8.53 -23.89
CA GLN A 9 -16.81 -9.78 -23.36
C GLN A 9 -15.74 -10.66 -22.70
N GLU A 10 -14.53 -10.73 -23.24
CA GLU A 10 -13.42 -11.48 -22.62
C GLU A 10 -13.06 -10.90 -21.24
N LEU A 11 -12.82 -9.60 -21.13
CA LEU A 11 -12.57 -8.96 -19.83
C LEU A 11 -13.77 -9.06 -18.90
N ALA A 12 -14.97 -8.93 -19.44
CA ALA A 12 -16.18 -9.02 -18.67
C ALA A 12 -16.37 -10.42 -18.06
N SER A 13 -16.02 -11.47 -18.81
CA SER A 13 -16.02 -12.85 -18.32
C SER A 13 -15.06 -13.01 -17.14
N VAL A 14 -13.82 -12.53 -17.29
CA VAL A 14 -12.79 -12.57 -16.23
C VAL A 14 -13.31 -11.92 -14.95
N PHE A 15 -13.79 -10.68 -15.04
CA PHE A 15 -14.28 -9.94 -13.88
C PHE A 15 -15.52 -10.58 -13.26
N SER A 16 -16.45 -11.09 -14.08
CA SER A 16 -17.66 -11.76 -13.60
C SER A 16 -17.36 -13.06 -12.85
N SER A 17 -16.32 -13.80 -13.27
CA SER A 17 -15.93 -15.06 -12.63
C SER A 17 -14.99 -14.90 -11.43
N ARG A 18 -14.44 -13.70 -11.20
CA ARG A 18 -13.38 -13.46 -10.20
C ARG A 18 -13.82 -13.75 -8.76
N GLY A 19 -15.07 -13.46 -8.41
CA GLY A 19 -15.51 -13.44 -7.02
C GLY A 19 -14.61 -12.55 -6.16
N ASN A 20 -14.06 -13.11 -5.05
CA ASN A 20 -13.13 -12.42 -4.16
C ASN A 20 -11.64 -12.72 -4.47
N GLN A 21 -11.33 -13.35 -5.60
CA GLN A 21 -9.95 -13.61 -5.99
C GLN A 21 -9.25 -12.31 -6.40
N ILE A 22 -7.95 -12.22 -6.11
CA ILE A 22 -7.11 -11.11 -6.53
C ILE A 22 -6.41 -11.54 -7.82
N LEU A 23 -6.62 -10.80 -8.91
CA LEU A 23 -5.96 -11.07 -10.17
C LEU A 23 -4.62 -10.33 -10.22
N GLU A 24 -3.68 -10.88 -10.99
CA GLU A 24 -2.45 -10.19 -11.38
C GLU A 24 -2.53 -9.86 -12.87
N ILE A 25 -2.76 -8.59 -13.18
CA ILE A 25 -3.00 -8.12 -14.54
C ILE A 25 -1.75 -7.46 -15.09
N GLU A 26 -1.26 -7.92 -16.23
CA GLU A 26 -0.10 -7.38 -16.91
C GLU A 26 -0.44 -6.86 -18.31
N MET A 27 0.15 -5.72 -18.67
CA MET A 27 0.08 -5.20 -20.03
C MET A 27 1.09 -5.92 -20.93
N ILE A 28 0.61 -6.85 -21.75
CA ILE A 28 1.48 -7.66 -22.60
C ILE A 28 1.72 -7.03 -23.98
N SER A 29 2.86 -7.37 -24.58
CA SER A 29 3.20 -6.98 -25.95
C SER A 29 2.37 -7.74 -26.97
N SER A 30 1.94 -7.06 -28.04
CA SER A 30 1.27 -7.70 -29.18
C SER A 30 2.15 -8.71 -29.92
N ALA A 31 3.47 -8.71 -29.67
CA ALA A 31 4.41 -9.67 -30.24
C ALA A 31 4.17 -11.12 -29.75
N LEU A 32 3.47 -11.32 -28.62
CA LEU A 32 3.13 -12.65 -28.10
C LEU A 32 2.06 -13.39 -28.93
N GLY A 33 1.56 -12.79 -30.01
CA GLY A 33 0.63 -13.43 -30.94
C GLY A 33 -0.82 -13.52 -30.45
N SER A 34 -1.10 -13.21 -29.18
CA SER A 34 -2.45 -13.15 -28.62
C SER A 34 -2.76 -11.78 -28.00
N PRO A 35 -3.95 -11.19 -28.24
CA PRO A 35 -4.37 -9.95 -27.60
C PRO A 35 -4.73 -10.11 -26.11
N PHE A 36 -5.00 -11.35 -25.69
CA PHE A 36 -5.45 -11.76 -24.36
C PHE A 36 -4.81 -13.10 -23.98
N LEU A 37 -4.34 -13.22 -22.74
CA LEU A 37 -3.85 -14.47 -22.15
C LEU A 37 -4.38 -14.57 -20.72
N GLN A 38 -4.79 -15.77 -20.31
CA GLN A 38 -5.17 -16.03 -18.94
C GLN A 38 -4.58 -17.36 -18.49
N ASP A 39 -3.85 -17.33 -17.38
CA ASP A 39 -3.35 -18.51 -16.68
C ASP A 39 -3.71 -18.40 -15.19
N GLY A 40 -4.77 -19.12 -14.79
CA GLY A 40 -5.34 -19.01 -13.45
C GLY A 40 -5.73 -17.56 -13.10
N LEU A 41 -5.02 -16.97 -12.14
CA LEU A 41 -5.22 -15.60 -11.65
C LEU A 41 -4.42 -14.54 -12.42
N PHE A 42 -3.50 -14.96 -13.30
CA PHE A 42 -2.69 -14.08 -14.12
C PHE A 42 -3.41 -13.75 -15.42
N VAL A 43 -3.51 -12.46 -15.73
CA VAL A 43 -4.24 -11.97 -16.90
C VAL A 43 -3.34 -11.03 -17.70
N GLY A 44 -2.94 -11.48 -18.90
CA GLY A 44 -2.19 -10.68 -19.85
C GLY A 44 -3.13 -10.00 -20.85
N VAL A 45 -3.10 -8.66 -20.92
CA VAL A 45 -3.95 -7.89 -21.84
C VAL A 45 -3.11 -6.94 -22.68
N THR A 46 -3.28 -6.96 -24.00
CA THR A 46 -2.63 -5.97 -24.86
C THR A 46 -3.30 -4.60 -24.73
N LYS A 47 -2.51 -3.52 -24.87
CA LYS A 47 -3.05 -2.14 -24.86
C LYS A 47 -4.19 -1.93 -25.86
N LYS A 48 -4.09 -2.54 -27.05
CA LYS A 48 -5.12 -2.44 -28.09
C LYS A 48 -6.43 -3.09 -27.63
N MET A 49 -6.38 -4.29 -27.07
CA MET A 49 -7.57 -4.95 -26.54
C MET A 49 -8.21 -4.14 -25.41
N LEU A 50 -7.41 -3.61 -24.49
CA LEU A 50 -7.94 -2.82 -23.39
C LEU A 50 -8.63 -1.53 -23.86
N VAL A 51 -8.07 -0.85 -24.87
CA VAL A 51 -8.72 0.32 -25.51
C VAL A 51 -10.07 -0.09 -26.13
N LEU A 52 -10.10 -1.21 -26.86
CA LEU A 52 -11.32 -1.71 -27.50
C LEU A 52 -12.40 -2.03 -26.44
N ALA A 53 -12.05 -2.77 -25.39
CA ALA A 53 -12.96 -3.07 -24.30
C ALA A 53 -13.45 -1.79 -23.57
N TYR A 54 -12.56 -0.82 -23.35
CA TYR A 54 -12.91 0.47 -22.76
C TYR A 54 -13.94 1.23 -23.60
N THR A 55 -13.84 1.23 -24.92
CA THR A 55 -14.82 1.94 -25.77
C THR A 55 -16.24 1.40 -25.58
N VAL A 56 -16.38 0.07 -25.49
CA VAL A 56 -17.68 -0.56 -25.20
C VAL A 56 -18.13 -0.25 -23.78
N ALA A 57 -17.24 -0.40 -22.79
CA ALA A 57 -17.56 -0.10 -21.39
C ALA A 57 -18.04 1.36 -21.22
N ARG A 58 -17.37 2.33 -21.83
CA ARG A 58 -17.75 3.75 -21.78
C ARG A 58 -19.10 4.01 -22.44
N LYS A 59 -19.40 3.35 -23.57
CA LYS A 59 -20.71 3.43 -24.22
C LYS A 59 -21.79 2.92 -23.28
N LEU A 60 -21.61 1.72 -22.73
CA LEU A 60 -22.55 1.12 -21.78
C LEU A 60 -22.72 1.95 -20.51
N PHE A 61 -21.64 2.55 -20.00
CA PHE A 61 -21.70 3.46 -18.85
C PHE A 61 -22.59 4.67 -19.15
N THR A 62 -22.41 5.27 -20.33
CA THR A 62 -23.20 6.43 -20.76
C THR A 62 -24.67 6.07 -20.92
N GLU A 63 -24.96 4.94 -21.56
CA GLU A 63 -26.31 4.52 -21.91
C GLU A 63 -27.10 3.98 -20.71
N ARG A 64 -26.43 3.34 -19.75
CA ARG A 64 -27.09 2.57 -18.68
C ARG A 64 -26.86 3.13 -17.28
N LEU A 65 -25.70 3.70 -17.02
CA LEU A 65 -25.25 3.99 -15.65
C LEU A 65 -25.32 5.47 -15.27
N LEU A 66 -25.15 6.38 -16.23
CA LEU A 66 -25.17 7.83 -15.96
C LEU A 66 -26.52 8.34 -15.45
N SER A 67 -27.62 7.76 -15.92
CA SER A 67 -28.99 8.18 -15.59
C SER A 67 -29.59 7.40 -14.41
N MET A 68 -28.82 6.56 -13.72
CA MET A 68 -29.34 5.77 -12.61
C MET A 68 -29.74 6.64 -11.42
N SER A 69 -30.99 6.49 -11.01
CA SER A 69 -31.55 7.02 -9.76
C SER A 69 -31.09 6.18 -8.56
N GLU A 70 -31.31 6.69 -7.34
CA GLU A 70 -31.05 5.92 -6.10
C GLU A 70 -31.88 4.63 -6.03
N GLU A 71 -33.11 4.64 -6.56
CA GLU A 71 -33.95 3.45 -6.63
C GLU A 71 -33.35 2.39 -7.57
N ASP A 72 -32.77 2.81 -8.70
CA ASP A 72 -32.07 1.91 -9.63
C ASP A 72 -30.86 1.25 -8.97
N PHE A 73 -30.11 1.99 -8.14
CA PHE A 73 -29.00 1.42 -7.38
C PHE A 73 -29.44 0.36 -6.37
N LEU A 74 -30.56 0.59 -5.67
CA LEU A 74 -31.14 -0.37 -4.72
C LEU A 74 -31.65 -1.64 -5.41
N MET A 75 -32.22 -1.49 -6.61
CA MET A 75 -32.66 -2.64 -7.41
C MET A 75 -31.46 -3.45 -7.91
N ASP A 76 -30.43 -2.79 -8.46
CA ASP A 76 -29.21 -3.44 -8.92
C ASP A 76 -28.44 -4.14 -7.78
N SER A 77 -28.38 -3.55 -6.58
CA SER A 77 -27.75 -4.18 -5.42
C SER A 77 -28.50 -5.43 -4.95
N SER A 78 -29.83 -5.43 -5.02
CA SER A 78 -30.65 -6.59 -4.62
C SER A 78 -30.59 -7.76 -5.60
N GLN A 79 -30.46 -7.47 -6.91
CA GLN A 79 -30.32 -8.47 -7.97
C GLN A 79 -28.94 -9.13 -8.03
N ALA A 80 -27.98 -8.69 -7.20
CA ALA A 80 -26.66 -9.30 -7.06
C ALA A 80 -26.69 -10.82 -6.80
N LYS A 81 -27.80 -11.36 -6.26
CA LYS A 81 -27.99 -12.79 -6.00
C LYS A 81 -28.68 -13.57 -7.13
N ALA A 82 -29.29 -12.90 -8.12
CA ALA A 82 -30.04 -13.54 -9.20
C ALA A 82 -29.23 -13.48 -10.51
N GLN A 83 -28.42 -14.50 -10.78
CA GLN A 83 -27.73 -14.64 -12.08
C GLN A 83 -28.73 -15.05 -13.19
N CYS A 84 -28.63 -14.42 -14.36
CA CYS A 84 -28.26 -15.07 -15.63
C CYS A 84 -28.66 -14.17 -16.83
N THR A 85 -27.73 -14.00 -17.79
CA THR A 85 -27.85 -13.42 -19.16
C THR A 85 -27.41 -11.98 -19.43
N THR A 86 -27.30 -11.07 -18.45
CA THR A 86 -26.79 -9.70 -18.67
C THR A 86 -25.44 -9.44 -18.00
N VAL A 87 -24.50 -8.80 -18.71
CA VAL A 87 -23.22 -8.37 -18.12
C VAL A 87 -23.52 -7.44 -16.95
N SER A 88 -23.02 -7.78 -15.75
CA SER A 88 -23.25 -6.99 -14.53
C SER A 88 -22.78 -5.55 -14.72
N ASN A 89 -23.57 -4.58 -14.23
CA ASN A 89 -23.24 -3.16 -14.28
C ASN A 89 -21.88 -2.84 -13.62
N ARG A 90 -21.44 -3.66 -12.67
CA ARG A 90 -20.14 -3.52 -11.99
C ARG A 90 -18.97 -3.75 -12.94
N VAL A 91 -19.11 -4.69 -13.86
CA VAL A 91 -18.07 -5.06 -14.83
C VAL A 91 -17.77 -3.93 -15.81
N ILE A 92 -18.78 -3.09 -16.10
CA ILE A 92 -18.62 -1.87 -16.89
C ILE A 92 -17.60 -0.95 -16.21
N THR A 93 -17.82 -0.63 -14.93
CA THR A 93 -16.93 0.28 -14.19
C THR A 93 -15.60 -0.36 -13.81
N GLU A 94 -15.54 -1.68 -13.63
CA GLU A 94 -14.29 -2.43 -13.51
C GLU A 94 -13.42 -2.26 -14.76
N THR A 95 -13.98 -2.52 -15.94
CA THR A 95 -13.26 -2.35 -17.20
C THR A 95 -12.80 -0.91 -17.41
N MET A 96 -13.64 0.07 -17.05
CA MET A 96 -13.28 1.48 -17.13
C MET A 96 -12.11 1.83 -16.21
N LEU A 97 -12.13 1.35 -14.96
CA LEU A 97 -11.05 1.60 -13.98
C LEU A 97 -9.77 0.84 -14.32
N LEU A 98 -9.86 -0.33 -14.96
CA LEU A 98 -8.68 -1.04 -15.49
C LEU A 98 -8.00 -0.22 -16.60
N PHE A 99 -8.77 0.46 -17.45
CA PHE A 99 -8.19 1.35 -18.46
C PHE A 99 -7.71 2.68 -17.88
N ASP A 100 -8.51 3.32 -17.02
CA ASP A 100 -8.25 4.64 -16.45
C ASP A 100 -8.54 4.65 -14.94
N CYS A 101 -7.47 4.52 -14.14
CA CYS A 101 -7.54 4.50 -12.69
C CYS A 101 -8.00 5.82 -12.06
N GLU A 102 -8.00 6.91 -12.82
CA GLU A 102 -8.43 8.24 -12.35
C GLU A 102 -9.85 8.59 -12.82
N HIS A 103 -10.61 7.61 -13.33
CA HIS A 103 -11.97 7.84 -13.83
C HIS A 103 -12.98 8.11 -12.70
N LEU A 104 -13.04 9.36 -12.24
CA LEU A 104 -13.82 9.79 -11.07
C LEU A 104 -15.31 9.43 -11.15
N SER A 105 -15.95 9.55 -12.31
CA SER A 105 -17.38 9.19 -12.45
C SER A 105 -17.63 7.70 -12.26
N ALA A 106 -16.68 6.85 -12.65
CA ALA A 106 -16.79 5.40 -12.45
C ALA A 106 -16.58 5.08 -10.97
N CYS A 107 -15.57 5.68 -10.35
CA CYS A 107 -15.32 5.58 -8.91
C CYS A 107 -16.53 6.04 -8.08
N ASN A 108 -17.10 7.20 -8.38
CA ASN A 108 -18.28 7.73 -7.69
C ASN A 108 -19.53 6.88 -7.91
N TRP A 109 -19.74 6.34 -9.12
CA TRP A 109 -20.82 5.38 -9.38
C TRP A 109 -20.67 4.16 -8.46
N ARG A 110 -19.45 3.60 -8.36
CA ARG A 110 -19.19 2.46 -7.46
C ARG A 110 -19.46 2.82 -5.99
N LYS A 111 -19.08 4.00 -5.53
CA LYS A 111 -19.40 4.46 -4.15
C LYS A 111 -20.91 4.51 -3.90
N ARG A 112 -21.69 5.10 -4.82
CA ARG A 112 -23.16 5.16 -4.70
C ARG A 112 -23.76 3.76 -4.67
N TRP A 113 -23.30 2.89 -5.57
CA TRP A 113 -23.73 1.49 -5.61
C TRP A 113 -23.42 0.73 -4.31
N LEU A 114 -22.21 0.89 -3.76
CA LEU A 114 -21.82 0.29 -2.48
C LEU A 114 -22.64 0.83 -1.31
N LEU A 115 -22.91 2.14 -1.28
CA LEU A 115 -23.75 2.75 -0.24
C LEU A 115 -25.19 2.22 -0.30
N ALA A 116 -25.77 2.09 -1.49
CA ALA A 116 -27.09 1.50 -1.67
C ALA A 116 -27.13 0.06 -1.15
N ALA A 117 -26.12 -0.75 -1.53
CA ALA A 117 -25.99 -2.12 -1.07
C ALA A 117 -25.87 -2.22 0.47
N VAL A 118 -25.03 -1.38 1.08
CA VAL A 118 -24.85 -1.33 2.54
C VAL A 118 -26.13 -0.88 3.26
N THR A 119 -26.78 0.17 2.78
CA THR A 119 -27.99 0.75 3.40
C THR A 119 -29.16 -0.24 3.39
N GLN A 120 -29.35 -0.96 2.28
CA GLN A 120 -30.37 -2.00 2.16
C GLN A 120 -30.11 -3.17 3.12
N CYS A 121 -28.85 -3.40 3.43
CA CYS A 121 -28.37 -4.58 4.13
C CYS A 121 -28.17 -4.39 5.66
N ALA A 122 -28.48 -3.24 6.23
CA ALA A 122 -28.23 -2.98 7.65
C ALA A 122 -29.37 -3.41 8.60
N LYS A 123 -30.33 -4.23 8.15
CA LYS A 123 -31.58 -4.52 8.91
C LYS A 123 -31.60 -5.86 9.63
N THR A 124 -30.81 -6.85 9.18
CA THR A 124 -30.75 -8.20 9.77
C THR A 124 -29.32 -8.75 9.71
N PRO A 125 -28.95 -9.74 10.55
CA PRO A 125 -27.61 -10.34 10.54
C PRO A 125 -27.19 -10.90 9.17
N ASP A 126 -28.09 -11.60 8.47
CA ASP A 126 -27.83 -12.14 7.13
C ASP A 126 -27.54 -11.03 6.11
N HIS A 127 -28.18 -9.88 6.29
CA HIS A 127 -27.95 -8.75 5.42
C HIS A 127 -26.58 -8.10 5.70
N VAL A 128 -26.17 -7.98 6.96
CA VAL A 128 -24.83 -7.47 7.31
C VAL A 128 -23.73 -8.33 6.69
N ALA A 129 -23.88 -9.66 6.69
CA ALA A 129 -22.96 -10.56 6.02
C ALA A 129 -22.89 -10.31 4.49
N SER A 130 -24.05 -10.05 3.86
CA SER A 130 -24.11 -9.70 2.44
C SER A 130 -23.43 -8.36 2.12
N ALA A 131 -23.62 -7.33 2.97
CA ALA A 131 -22.95 -6.04 2.82
C ALA A 131 -21.42 -6.18 2.97
N ARG A 132 -20.98 -6.95 3.97
CA ARG A 132 -19.57 -7.27 4.19
C ARG A 132 -18.97 -7.93 2.95
N GLN A 133 -19.63 -8.95 2.40
CA GLN A 133 -19.17 -9.64 1.20
C GLN A 133 -18.99 -8.68 0.02
N VAL A 134 -19.93 -7.76 -0.20
CA VAL A 134 -19.84 -6.76 -1.27
C VAL A 134 -18.64 -5.82 -1.09
N LEU A 135 -18.39 -5.35 0.13
CA LEU A 135 -17.23 -4.51 0.44
C LEU A 135 -15.91 -5.27 0.31
N GLU A 136 -15.87 -6.55 0.70
CA GLU A 136 -14.71 -7.42 0.50
C GLU A 136 -14.42 -7.66 -0.99
N THR A 137 -15.46 -7.87 -1.81
CA THR A 137 -15.33 -7.96 -3.27
C THR A 137 -14.72 -6.68 -3.86
N GLU A 138 -15.10 -5.51 -3.33
CA GLU A 138 -14.52 -4.23 -3.75
C GLU A 138 -13.05 -4.11 -3.34
N LEU A 139 -12.69 -4.47 -2.11
CA LEU A 139 -11.29 -4.41 -1.67
C LEU A 139 -10.38 -5.36 -2.43
N THR A 140 -10.87 -6.54 -2.80
CA THR A 140 -10.11 -7.50 -3.61
C THR A 140 -9.95 -7.01 -5.06
N LEU A 141 -10.94 -6.28 -5.59
CA LEU A 141 -10.79 -5.58 -6.87
C LEU A 141 -9.73 -4.47 -6.80
N LEU A 142 -9.77 -3.62 -5.77
CA LEU A 142 -8.78 -2.54 -5.64
C LEU A 142 -7.37 -3.11 -5.46
N ARG A 143 -7.25 -4.21 -4.72
CA ARG A 143 -5.97 -4.93 -4.57
C ARG A 143 -5.50 -5.51 -5.90
N THR A 144 -6.40 -6.05 -6.73
CA THR A 144 -6.10 -6.46 -8.11
C THR A 144 -5.44 -5.31 -8.87
N TYR A 145 -5.99 -4.10 -8.83
CA TYR A 145 -5.39 -2.95 -9.54
C TYR A 145 -4.08 -2.45 -8.92
N GLN A 146 -4.00 -2.37 -7.59
CA GLN A 146 -2.87 -1.75 -6.90
C GLN A 146 -1.65 -2.66 -6.82
N CYS A 147 -1.85 -3.99 -6.78
CA CYS A 147 -0.80 -5.00 -6.63
C CYS A 147 -0.47 -5.76 -7.92
N SER A 148 -1.08 -5.37 -9.04
CA SER A 148 -0.68 -5.83 -10.38
C SER A 148 0.43 -4.96 -10.96
N PRO A 149 1.22 -5.44 -11.94
CA PRO A 149 2.23 -4.64 -12.68
C PRO A 149 1.61 -3.57 -13.61
N LEU A 150 0.75 -2.73 -13.04
CA LEU A 150 0.02 -1.64 -13.66
C LEU A 150 0.50 -0.31 -13.07
N HIS A 151 1.62 0.20 -13.59
CA HIS A 151 2.34 1.35 -13.01
C HIS A 151 1.47 2.59 -12.70
N ARG A 152 0.40 2.85 -13.46
CA ARG A 152 -0.52 3.98 -13.17
C ARG A 152 -1.43 3.68 -11.98
N HIS A 153 -1.98 2.47 -11.92
CA HIS A 153 -2.91 2.02 -10.90
C HIS A 153 -2.23 1.86 -9.53
N THR A 154 -1.03 1.28 -9.51
CA THR A 154 -0.22 1.08 -8.30
C THR A 154 0.00 2.38 -7.52
N LYS A 155 0.09 3.52 -8.21
CA LYS A 155 0.28 4.85 -7.62
C LYS A 155 -0.93 5.77 -7.73
N SER A 156 -2.11 5.23 -8.03
CA SER A 156 -3.31 6.04 -8.22
C SER A 156 -3.81 6.62 -6.90
N PRO A 157 -3.79 7.95 -6.69
CA PRO A 157 -4.38 8.55 -5.50
C PRO A 157 -5.89 8.24 -5.41
N THR A 158 -6.60 8.19 -6.53
CA THR A 158 -8.03 7.89 -6.58
C THR A 158 -8.32 6.49 -6.04
N LEU A 159 -7.59 5.47 -6.49
CA LEU A 159 -7.80 4.09 -6.01
C LEU A 159 -7.43 3.91 -4.54
N TRP A 160 -6.33 4.50 -4.08
CA TRP A 160 -5.93 4.45 -2.66
C TRP A 160 -6.95 5.13 -1.74
N MET A 161 -7.48 6.29 -2.14
CA MET A 161 -8.52 6.97 -1.35
C MET A 161 -9.86 6.23 -1.42
N HIS A 162 -10.20 5.59 -2.55
CA HIS A 162 -11.39 4.74 -2.65
C HIS A 162 -11.27 3.52 -1.72
N ARG A 163 -10.10 2.88 -1.67
CA ARG A 163 -9.82 1.76 -0.74
C ARG A 163 -10.06 2.15 0.71
N LEU A 164 -9.52 3.29 1.14
CA LEU A 164 -9.72 3.80 2.50
C LEU A 164 -11.20 4.09 2.78
N TRP A 165 -11.92 4.64 1.80
CA TRP A 165 -13.35 4.90 1.92
C TRP A 165 -14.16 3.61 2.08
N VAL A 166 -13.83 2.54 1.35
CA VAL A 166 -14.47 1.21 1.47
C VAL A 166 -14.23 0.62 2.86
N LEU A 167 -13.00 0.68 3.38
CA LEU A 167 -12.70 0.23 4.75
C LEU A 167 -13.51 0.99 5.79
N LYS A 168 -13.65 2.32 5.62
CA LYS A 168 -14.51 3.13 6.50
C LYS A 168 -15.97 2.65 6.49
N GLN A 169 -16.52 2.25 5.34
CA GLN A 169 -17.87 1.68 5.30
C GLN A 169 -17.92 0.33 6.02
N MET A 170 -16.88 -0.50 5.90
CA MET A 170 -16.83 -1.80 6.55
C MET A 170 -16.76 -1.70 8.08
N PHE A 171 -16.08 -0.69 8.60
CA PHE A 171 -16.04 -0.39 10.03
C PHE A 171 -17.39 0.08 10.60
N GLN A 172 -18.29 0.59 9.76
CA GLN A 172 -19.61 1.08 10.20
C GLN A 172 -20.67 -0.03 10.31
N ILE A 173 -20.49 -1.16 9.63
CA ILE A 173 -21.54 -2.18 9.48
C ILE A 173 -21.37 -3.39 10.39
N GLN A 174 -20.23 -3.50 11.08
CA GLN A 174 -19.93 -4.62 11.97
C GLN A 174 -19.00 -4.20 13.09
N SER A 175 -19.06 -4.92 14.20
CA SER A 175 -18.05 -4.80 15.26
C SER A 175 -16.75 -5.47 14.82
N TRP A 176 -15.65 -4.93 15.31
CA TRP A 176 -14.30 -5.44 15.07
C TRP A 176 -13.64 -5.70 16.41
N SER A 177 -13.10 -6.91 16.58
CA SER A 177 -12.22 -7.15 17.72
C SER A 177 -10.87 -6.47 17.49
N VAL A 178 -10.13 -6.26 18.57
CA VAL A 178 -8.75 -5.77 18.52
C VAL A 178 -7.90 -6.65 17.58
N GLN A 179 -8.05 -7.98 17.66
CA GLN A 179 -7.32 -8.91 16.81
C GLN A 179 -7.68 -8.74 15.32
N ASP A 180 -8.97 -8.58 14.99
CA ASP A 180 -9.40 -8.37 13.60
C ASP A 180 -8.79 -7.09 13.00
N LEU A 181 -8.66 -6.03 13.80
CA LEU A 181 -8.05 -4.76 13.38
C LEU A 181 -6.54 -4.91 13.12
N LEU A 182 -5.83 -5.65 13.98
CA LEU A 182 -4.40 -5.96 13.80
C LEU A 182 -4.17 -6.85 12.57
N ASP A 183 -4.98 -7.88 12.38
CA ASP A 183 -4.88 -8.77 11.22
C ASP A 183 -5.15 -8.02 9.91
N LEU A 184 -6.16 -7.14 9.92
CA LEU A 184 -6.44 -6.24 8.80
C LEU A 184 -5.26 -5.32 8.53
N GLN A 185 -4.67 -4.71 9.55
CA GLN A 185 -3.52 -3.82 9.42
C GLN A 185 -2.35 -4.51 8.72
N GLN A 186 -2.02 -5.75 9.12
CA GLN A 186 -0.93 -6.51 8.51
C GLN A 186 -1.24 -6.91 7.06
N LYS A 187 -2.49 -7.30 6.79
CA LYS A 187 -2.95 -7.62 5.44
C LYS A 187 -2.87 -6.41 4.50
N GLU A 188 -3.18 -5.22 5.01
CA GLU A 188 -3.10 -3.96 4.28
C GLU A 188 -1.64 -3.52 4.06
N LEU A 189 -0.79 -3.64 5.08
CA LEU A 189 0.65 -3.38 4.94
C LEU A 189 1.25 -4.26 3.85
N THR A 190 0.94 -5.56 3.82
CA THR A 190 1.41 -6.47 2.77
C THR A 190 1.05 -5.98 1.35
N GLY A 191 -0.15 -5.42 1.17
CA GLY A 191 -0.56 -4.84 -0.11
C GLY A 191 0.19 -3.54 -0.45
N VAL A 192 0.42 -2.67 0.55
CA VAL A 192 1.21 -1.44 0.41
C VAL A 192 2.66 -1.76 0.02
N LEU A 193 3.29 -2.72 0.69
CA LEU A 193 4.66 -3.15 0.40
C LEU A 193 4.78 -3.72 -1.01
N ARG A 194 3.83 -4.58 -1.42
CA ARG A 194 3.78 -5.07 -2.81
C ARG A 194 3.62 -3.94 -3.83
N ALA A 195 2.78 -2.95 -3.55
CA ALA A 195 2.62 -1.79 -4.42
C ALA A 195 3.89 -0.90 -4.46
N ALA A 196 4.65 -0.85 -3.37
CA ALA A 196 5.92 -0.12 -3.31
C ALA A 196 7.05 -0.85 -4.06
N GLU A 197 7.05 -2.19 -4.10
CA GLU A 197 7.95 -2.97 -4.96
C GLU A 197 7.69 -2.70 -6.45
N LEU A 198 6.42 -2.70 -6.84
CA LEU A 198 5.99 -2.46 -8.23
C LEU A 198 6.18 -0.99 -8.65
N HIS A 199 6.12 -0.06 -7.70
CA HIS A 199 6.37 1.36 -7.94
C HIS A 199 7.25 1.94 -6.83
N PRO A 200 8.59 1.91 -6.96
CA PRO A 200 9.48 2.46 -5.96
C PRO A 200 9.16 3.91 -5.63
N LYS A 201 9.26 4.26 -4.34
CA LYS A 201 8.93 5.58 -3.78
C LYS A 201 7.44 5.92 -3.91
N ASN A 202 6.58 4.94 -3.68
CA ASN A 202 5.12 5.10 -3.75
C ASN A 202 4.57 5.91 -2.57
N TYR A 203 4.68 7.24 -2.65
CA TYR A 203 4.16 8.15 -1.63
C TYR A 203 2.67 7.92 -1.32
N TYR A 204 1.85 7.60 -2.32
CA TYR A 204 0.40 7.42 -2.12
C TYR A 204 0.07 6.17 -1.31
N ALA A 205 0.78 5.05 -1.53
CA ALA A 205 0.56 3.82 -0.78
C ALA A 205 0.94 4.00 0.72
N PHE A 206 2.08 4.62 1.01
CA PHE A 206 2.47 4.90 2.40
C PHE A 206 1.63 6.01 3.05
N SER A 207 1.17 6.99 2.28
CA SER A 207 0.21 7.99 2.77
C SER A 207 -1.15 7.36 3.12
N TYR A 208 -1.61 6.40 2.31
CA TYR A 208 -2.76 5.57 2.64
C TYR A 208 -2.55 4.81 3.96
N MET A 209 -1.39 4.18 4.16
CA MET A 209 -1.11 3.42 5.39
C MET A 209 -1.14 4.29 6.65
N ARG A 210 -0.65 5.54 6.58
CA ARG A 210 -0.78 6.51 7.69
C ARG A 210 -2.24 6.84 8.01
N LYS A 211 -3.06 7.06 6.97
CA LYS A 211 -4.49 7.33 7.18
C LYS A 211 -5.24 6.12 7.72
N LEU A 212 -4.87 4.92 7.28
CA LEU A 212 -5.42 3.68 7.82
C LEU A 212 -5.05 3.52 9.30
N HIS A 213 -3.80 3.78 9.67
CA HIS A 213 -3.37 3.78 11.06
C HIS A 213 -4.27 4.68 11.95
N THR A 214 -4.48 5.94 11.55
CA THR A 214 -5.42 6.84 12.26
C THR A 214 -6.83 6.25 12.34
N LEU A 215 -7.34 5.71 11.23
CA LEU A 215 -8.69 5.13 11.20
C LEU A 215 -8.83 3.91 12.13
N LEU A 216 -7.80 3.06 12.25
CA LEU A 216 -7.80 1.90 13.17
C LEU A 216 -7.79 2.35 14.63
N VAL A 217 -7.04 3.40 14.97
CA VAL A 217 -7.01 4.00 16.31
C VAL A 217 -8.36 4.60 16.69
N GLU A 218 -9.03 5.25 15.75
CA GLU A 218 -10.36 5.82 15.96
C GLU A 218 -11.45 4.74 16.12
N THR A 219 -11.33 3.64 15.36
CA THR A 219 -12.36 2.59 15.27
C THR A 219 -12.40 1.68 16.49
N ALA A 220 -11.27 1.42 17.14
CA ALA A 220 -11.22 0.48 18.26
C ALA A 220 -12.00 1.00 19.48
N ASP A 221 -12.79 0.11 20.09
CA ASP A 221 -13.48 0.34 21.36
C ASP A 221 -12.59 -0.15 22.51
N VAL A 222 -11.61 0.68 22.88
CA VAL A 222 -10.60 0.38 23.90
C VAL A 222 -10.57 1.47 24.96
N ALA A 223 -10.30 1.07 26.20
CA ALA A 223 -10.26 1.98 27.35
C ALA A 223 -9.10 2.99 27.25
N ASP A 224 -7.92 2.54 26.81
CA ASP A 224 -6.75 3.39 26.60
C ASP A 224 -6.40 3.49 25.12
N ARG A 225 -6.79 4.61 24.50
CA ARG A 225 -6.49 4.88 23.08
C ARG A 225 -5.01 5.16 22.83
N SER A 226 -4.28 5.65 23.83
CA SER A 226 -2.85 5.96 23.70
C SER A 226 -2.06 4.67 23.59
N ASP A 227 -2.29 3.73 24.52
CA ASP A 227 -1.67 2.40 24.49
C ASP A 227 -2.01 1.65 23.19
N TRP A 228 -3.27 1.71 22.77
CA TRP A 228 -3.69 1.12 21.49
C TRP A 228 -2.96 1.71 20.29
N ALA A 229 -2.80 3.04 20.22
CA ALA A 229 -2.06 3.68 19.13
C ALA A 229 -0.60 3.20 19.06
N VAL A 230 0.04 3.04 20.23
CA VAL A 230 1.41 2.48 20.33
C VAL A 230 1.43 1.03 19.86
N GLN A 231 0.45 0.21 20.26
CA GLN A 231 0.36 -1.19 19.84
C GLN A 231 0.18 -1.33 18.32
N VAL A 232 -0.69 -0.52 17.73
CA VAL A 232 -0.97 -0.49 16.29
C VAL A 232 0.29 -0.08 15.53
N ALA A 233 1.00 0.96 15.96
CA ALA A 233 2.26 1.37 15.33
C ALA A 233 3.36 0.31 15.50
N GLY A 234 3.55 -0.20 16.73
CA GLY A 234 4.56 -1.18 17.10
C GLY A 234 4.44 -2.49 16.32
N GLY A 235 3.22 -2.93 16.03
CA GLY A 235 2.95 -4.11 15.20
C GLY A 235 3.52 -4.02 13.77
N LEU A 236 3.77 -2.81 13.25
CA LEU A 236 4.32 -2.61 11.90
C LEU A 236 5.82 -2.39 11.86
N ILE A 237 6.47 -2.12 12.99
CA ILE A 237 7.89 -1.74 13.04
C ILE A 237 8.79 -2.81 12.42
N ASN A 238 8.66 -4.07 12.85
CA ASN A 238 9.54 -5.14 12.36
C ASN A 238 9.30 -5.47 10.87
N PRO A 239 8.05 -5.73 10.41
CA PRO A 239 7.80 -5.97 8.98
C PRO A 239 8.26 -4.81 8.10
N MET A 240 8.07 -3.56 8.55
CA MET A 240 8.47 -2.38 7.81
C MET A 240 10.00 -2.22 7.78
N LEU A 241 10.69 -2.48 8.89
CA LEU A 241 12.15 -2.46 8.95
C LEU A 241 12.75 -3.49 8.00
N ASP A 242 12.28 -4.74 8.04
CA ASP A 242 12.77 -5.82 7.17
C ASP A 242 12.59 -5.46 5.68
N TRP A 243 11.44 -4.87 5.35
CA TRP A 243 11.18 -4.39 3.98
C TRP A 243 12.10 -3.22 3.59
N CYS A 244 12.30 -2.23 4.45
CA CYS A 244 13.19 -1.09 4.21
C CYS A 244 14.65 -1.52 4.01
N LEU A 245 15.13 -2.49 4.78
CA LEU A 245 16.48 -3.05 4.60
C LEU A 245 16.62 -3.82 3.29
N SER A 246 15.53 -4.41 2.79
CA SER A 246 15.47 -5.04 1.47
C SER A 246 15.33 -4.01 0.33
N HIS A 247 14.82 -2.81 0.62
CA HIS A 247 14.59 -1.72 -0.33
C HIS A 247 15.24 -0.40 0.12
N PRO A 248 16.56 -0.36 0.39
CA PRO A 248 17.19 0.76 1.09
C PRO A 248 17.22 2.09 0.30
N ARG A 249 16.81 2.09 -0.97
CA ARG A 249 16.64 3.29 -1.82
C ARG A 249 15.24 3.92 -1.76
N ASP A 250 14.28 3.29 -1.07
CA ASP A 250 12.91 3.77 -1.02
C ASP A 250 12.69 4.81 0.06
N ILE A 251 12.76 6.09 -0.31
CA ILE A 251 12.53 7.20 0.62
C ILE A 251 11.11 7.22 1.20
N SER A 252 10.10 6.73 0.48
CA SER A 252 8.73 6.74 1.00
C SER A 252 8.56 5.71 2.11
N GLY A 253 9.18 4.55 1.96
CA GLY A 253 9.25 3.53 3.01
C GLY A 253 9.99 4.04 4.25
N TRP A 254 11.15 4.66 4.06
CA TRP A 254 11.92 5.26 5.16
C TRP A 254 11.16 6.36 5.90
N VAL A 255 10.49 7.27 5.19
CA VAL A 255 9.65 8.31 5.81
C VAL A 255 8.47 7.71 6.58
N PHE A 256 7.90 6.61 6.09
CA PHE A 256 6.87 5.88 6.85
C PHE A 256 7.45 5.20 8.10
N MET A 257 8.69 4.70 8.04
CA MET A 257 9.37 4.16 9.22
C MET A 257 9.58 5.23 10.30
N VAL A 258 9.96 6.46 9.94
CA VAL A 258 10.06 7.56 10.91
C VAL A 258 8.70 7.81 11.57
N TYR A 259 7.61 7.85 10.78
CA TYR A 259 6.25 8.00 11.32
C TYR A 259 5.89 6.91 12.35
N LEU A 260 6.26 5.65 12.11
CA LEU A 260 6.03 4.56 13.06
C LEU A 260 6.84 4.75 14.35
N LEU A 261 8.11 5.16 14.24
CA LEU A 261 8.97 5.40 15.41
C LEU A 261 8.51 6.60 16.25
N ASP A 262 7.98 7.64 15.61
CA ASP A 262 7.39 8.78 16.30
C ASP A 262 6.16 8.36 17.13
N SER A 263 5.38 7.40 16.60
CA SER A 263 4.17 6.87 17.24
C SER A 263 4.44 5.91 18.41
N VAL A 264 5.70 5.51 18.63
CA VAL A 264 6.12 4.53 19.66
C VAL A 264 7.11 5.21 20.63
N PRO A 265 6.71 5.50 21.88
CA PRO A 265 7.53 6.29 22.81
C PRO A 265 8.75 5.55 23.36
N GLU A 266 8.81 4.22 23.24
CA GLU A 266 9.86 3.39 23.81
C GLU A 266 11.22 3.65 23.13
N GLN A 267 12.09 4.37 23.84
CA GLN A 267 13.46 4.69 23.39
C GLN A 267 14.27 3.44 23.01
N GLN A 268 14.02 2.32 23.68
CA GLN A 268 14.67 1.04 23.38
C GLN A 268 14.35 0.58 21.95
N ILE A 269 13.09 0.63 21.52
CA ILE A 269 12.69 0.22 20.16
C ILE A 269 13.36 1.11 19.13
N ARG A 270 13.35 2.43 19.34
CA ARG A 270 14.00 3.41 18.45
C ARG A 270 15.50 3.14 18.32
N THR A 271 16.17 2.89 19.45
CA THR A 271 17.59 2.55 19.52
C THR A 271 17.90 1.26 18.76
N GLU A 272 17.11 0.21 18.97
CA GLU A 272 17.29 -1.08 18.30
C GLU A 272 17.11 -0.97 16.78
N VAL A 273 16.09 -0.24 16.33
CA VAL A 273 15.81 -0.01 14.91
C VAL A 273 16.95 0.77 14.25
N VAL A 274 17.32 1.93 14.79
CA VAL A 274 18.41 2.76 14.23
C VAL A 274 19.72 1.99 14.26
N GLY A 275 19.99 1.25 15.34
CA GLY A 275 21.18 0.41 15.46
C GLY A 275 21.26 -0.64 14.36
N LYS A 276 20.17 -1.37 14.10
CA LYS A 276 20.10 -2.35 12.99
C LYS A 276 20.37 -1.70 11.63
N VAL A 277 19.78 -0.53 11.37
CA VAL A 277 19.94 0.18 10.08
C VAL A 277 21.37 0.66 9.88
N VAL A 278 22.00 1.23 10.92
CA VAL A 278 23.40 1.69 10.87
C VAL A 278 24.35 0.52 10.68
N LEU A 279 24.16 -0.57 11.43
CA LEU A 279 24.95 -1.79 11.29
C LEU A 279 24.83 -2.35 9.88
N PHE A 280 23.61 -2.50 9.35
CA PHE A 280 23.38 -2.94 7.98
C PHE A 280 24.13 -2.06 6.97
N ALA A 281 23.94 -0.74 7.02
CA ALA A 281 24.55 0.17 6.06
C ALA A 281 26.08 0.16 6.12
N ARG A 282 26.63 0.07 7.33
CA ARG A 282 28.07 -0.04 7.58
C ARG A 282 28.63 -1.38 7.05
N ASP A 283 27.95 -2.48 7.33
CA ASP A 283 28.41 -3.86 7.08
C ASP A 283 28.22 -4.31 5.63
N ILE A 284 27.56 -3.52 4.78
CA ILE A 284 27.51 -3.76 3.33
C ILE A 284 28.13 -2.61 2.51
N GLY A 285 28.63 -1.57 3.18
CA GLY A 285 29.14 -0.37 2.52
C GLY A 285 28.06 0.39 1.75
N TRP A 286 26.85 0.51 2.29
CA TRP A 286 25.74 1.17 1.63
C TRP A 286 25.92 2.69 1.54
N GLU A 287 25.84 3.23 0.34
CA GLU A 287 26.03 4.67 0.08
C GLU A 287 24.75 5.41 -0.33
N GLY A 288 23.61 4.71 -0.40
CA GLY A 288 22.36 5.31 -0.87
C GLY A 288 21.79 6.33 0.10
N GLU A 289 21.51 7.53 -0.40
CA GLU A 289 21.08 8.71 0.37
C GLU A 289 19.84 8.45 1.24
N SER A 290 18.82 7.75 0.73
CA SER A 290 17.53 7.61 1.44
C SER A 290 17.64 6.98 2.83
N LEU A 291 18.51 5.98 2.98
CA LEU A 291 18.79 5.36 4.29
C LEU A 291 19.51 6.33 5.22
N TRP A 292 20.51 7.06 4.72
CA TRP A 292 21.28 8.00 5.54
C TRP A 292 20.46 9.23 5.95
N ILE A 293 19.51 9.67 5.11
CA ILE A 293 18.50 10.66 5.50
C ILE A 293 17.65 10.13 6.66
N PHE A 294 17.20 8.87 6.61
CA PHE A 294 16.47 8.26 7.71
C PHE A 294 17.30 8.25 9.01
N VAL A 295 18.57 7.81 8.94
CA VAL A 295 19.46 7.80 10.11
C VAL A 295 19.66 9.20 10.66
N ASP A 296 19.93 10.19 9.82
CA ASP A 296 20.13 11.57 10.26
C ASP A 296 18.87 12.18 10.90
N GLN A 297 17.70 11.97 10.27
CA GLN A 297 16.43 12.45 10.79
C GLN A 297 16.10 11.80 12.14
N THR A 298 16.09 10.47 12.22
CA THR A 298 15.73 9.74 13.43
C THR A 298 16.67 10.01 14.60
N VAL A 299 17.98 10.10 14.34
CA VAL A 299 18.96 10.39 15.39
C VAL A 299 18.76 11.77 15.99
N ARG A 300 18.45 12.78 15.18
CA ARG A 300 18.17 14.15 15.66
C ARG A 300 16.82 14.24 16.36
N GLU A 301 15.80 13.59 15.82
CA GLU A 301 14.43 13.64 16.32
C GLU A 301 14.29 12.93 17.67
N PHE A 302 15.07 11.86 17.90
CA PHE A 302 14.98 11.02 19.10
C PHE A 302 16.22 11.05 20.01
N ASP A 303 17.14 12.01 19.79
CA ASP A 303 18.37 12.20 20.57
C ASP A 303 19.22 10.92 20.72
N LEU A 304 19.58 10.30 19.58
CA LEU A 304 20.31 9.01 19.51
C LEU A 304 21.78 9.16 19.10
N GLU A 305 22.37 10.35 19.23
CA GLU A 305 23.73 10.64 18.72
C GLU A 305 24.80 9.73 19.37
N SER A 306 24.70 9.48 20.68
CA SER A 306 25.65 8.62 21.42
C SER A 306 25.66 7.18 20.91
N ILE A 307 24.50 6.65 20.52
CA ILE A 307 24.35 5.30 19.96
C ILE A 307 25.02 5.24 18.58
N LEU A 308 24.74 6.25 17.73
CA LEU A 308 25.32 6.33 16.40
C LEU A 308 26.85 6.39 16.46
N ASP A 309 27.40 7.25 17.33
CA ASP A 309 28.85 7.39 17.51
C ASP A 309 29.49 6.08 17.99
N GLY A 310 28.87 5.38 18.94
CA GLY A 310 29.33 4.07 19.40
C GLY A 310 29.39 3.03 18.28
N LEU A 311 28.36 2.96 17.43
CA LEU A 311 28.27 1.97 16.35
C LEU A 311 29.23 2.24 15.19
N LEU A 312 29.44 3.51 14.83
CA LEU A 312 30.36 3.89 13.77
C LEU A 312 31.84 3.81 14.21
N SER A 313 32.10 3.95 15.52
CA SER A 313 33.46 3.86 16.08
C SER A 313 33.88 2.44 16.43
N SER A 314 32.92 1.54 16.74
CA SER A 314 33.18 0.15 17.08
C SER A 314 33.80 -0.63 15.90
N GLY A 315 35.12 -0.80 15.94
CA GLY A 315 35.93 -1.57 14.98
C GLY A 315 37.00 -0.77 14.22
N ILE A 316 37.11 0.55 14.44
CA ILE A 316 38.33 1.31 14.14
C ILE A 316 39.29 1.07 15.32
N SER A 317 40.20 0.10 15.18
CA SER A 317 41.26 -0.10 16.17
C SER A 317 42.04 1.19 16.38
N GLU A 318 42.25 1.56 17.64
CA GLU A 318 43.05 2.69 18.13
C GLU A 318 44.51 2.63 17.63
N SER A 319 44.77 2.89 16.35
CA SER A 319 46.14 3.05 15.83
C SER A 319 46.39 4.44 15.24
N GLU A 320 45.49 5.38 15.43
CA GLU A 320 45.70 6.80 15.10
C GLU A 320 45.15 7.69 16.22
N SER A 321 45.62 7.51 17.46
CA SER A 321 45.40 8.49 18.53
C SER A 321 46.50 9.55 18.52
N SER A 322 46.26 10.67 17.84
CA SER A 322 46.88 11.95 18.21
C SER A 322 46.09 13.10 17.58
N ALA A 323 44.97 13.44 18.19
CA ALA A 323 44.35 14.76 18.08
C ALA A 323 43.82 15.18 19.46
N PRO A 324 43.95 16.46 19.84
CA PRO A 324 43.70 16.91 21.20
C PRO A 324 42.21 16.88 21.54
N VAL A 325 41.94 16.62 22.82
CA VAL A 325 40.62 16.66 23.44
C VAL A 325 40.05 18.06 23.29
N GLU A 326 39.11 18.24 22.35
CA GLU A 326 38.28 19.43 22.24
C GLU A 326 37.02 19.30 23.11
N ASP A 327 36.70 20.44 23.71
CA ASP A 327 35.73 20.72 24.76
C ASP A 327 34.29 20.28 24.43
N GLN A 328 33.60 19.64 25.38
CA GLN A 328 32.25 19.08 25.26
C GLN A 328 31.14 20.15 25.29
N ARG A 329 31.22 21.16 24.43
CA ARG A 329 30.18 22.19 24.33
C ARG A 329 29.72 22.36 22.89
N SER A 330 28.46 21.96 22.64
CA SER A 330 27.72 22.21 21.40
C SER A 330 28.34 21.56 20.16
N VAL A 331 28.39 20.23 20.13
CA VAL A 331 28.61 19.49 18.87
C VAL A 331 27.38 19.72 18.00
N LYS A 332 27.52 20.56 16.98
CA LYS A 332 26.47 20.71 15.97
C LYS A 332 26.20 19.33 15.36
N PRO A 333 24.93 18.91 15.20
CA PRO A 333 24.60 17.60 14.65
C PRO A 333 25.28 17.44 13.29
N LEU A 334 26.07 16.37 13.16
CA LEU A 334 26.85 16.12 11.96
C LEU A 334 25.91 15.91 10.77
N PRO A 335 26.15 16.55 9.60
CA PRO A 335 25.41 16.27 8.38
C PRO A 335 25.48 14.79 8.02
N TRP A 336 24.44 14.28 7.36
CA TRP A 336 24.36 12.87 6.96
C TRP A 336 25.54 12.43 6.09
N GLN A 337 26.11 13.34 5.28
CA GLN A 337 27.29 13.08 4.45
C GLN A 337 28.50 12.70 5.31
N THR A 338 28.71 13.39 6.44
CA THR A 338 29.82 13.10 7.35
C THR A 338 29.64 11.72 8.00
N ARG A 339 28.40 11.32 8.30
CA ARG A 339 28.07 10.00 8.85
C ARG A 339 28.35 8.90 7.83
N LEU A 340 27.94 9.12 6.57
CA LEU A 340 28.27 8.26 5.44
C LEU A 340 29.79 8.12 5.27
N ASP A 341 30.55 9.21 5.34
CA ASP A 341 32.01 9.17 5.21
C ASP A 341 32.68 8.32 6.29
N ARG A 342 32.18 8.36 7.54
CA ARG A 342 32.65 7.47 8.61
C ARG A 342 32.36 6.01 8.30
N ALA A 343 31.15 5.68 7.86
CA ALA A 343 30.79 4.32 7.47
C ALA A 343 31.63 3.81 6.27
N LYS A 344 31.92 4.68 5.30
CA LYS A 344 32.82 4.36 4.17
C LYS A 344 34.22 3.98 4.62
N ARG A 345 34.80 4.73 5.58
CA ARG A 345 36.13 4.42 6.13
C ARG A 345 36.15 3.05 6.80
N TYR A 346 35.16 2.76 7.62
CA TYR A 346 35.02 1.45 8.27
C TYR A 346 34.98 0.32 7.24
N TRP A 347 34.11 0.45 6.24
CA TRP A 347 33.96 -0.56 5.19
C TRP A 347 35.26 -0.80 4.42
N ALA A 348 35.97 0.28 4.06
CA ALA A 348 37.25 0.21 3.37
C ALA A 348 38.35 -0.48 4.21
N MET A 349 38.35 -0.33 5.53
CA MET A 349 39.30 -0.99 6.43
C MET A 349 39.04 -2.49 6.53
N ASN A 350 37.78 -2.91 6.60
CA ASN A 350 37.42 -4.32 6.75
C ASN A 350 37.51 -5.12 5.45
N ARG A 351 37.32 -4.49 4.29
CA ARG A 351 37.54 -5.14 2.98
C ARG A 351 39.01 -5.54 2.74
N LYS A 352 39.97 -4.90 3.43
CA LYS A 352 41.40 -5.25 3.35
C LYS A 352 41.79 -6.45 4.21
N LYS A 353 40.88 -6.90 5.10
CA LYS A 353 41.12 -8.03 6.03
C LYS A 353 40.52 -9.36 5.54
N GLN A 354 39.69 -9.32 4.49
CA GLN A 354 39.17 -10.48 3.76
C GLN A 354 40.01 -10.71 2.51
#